data_AF-A0A2K2U221-F1
#
_entry.id   AF-A0A2K2U221-F1
#
_cell.length_a   1.000
_cell.length_b   1.000
_cell.length_c   1.000
_cell.angle_alpha   90.00
_cell.angle_beta   90.00
_cell.angle_gamma   90.00
#
_symmetry.space_group_name_H-M   'P 1'
#
loop_
_entity.id
_entity.type
_entity.pdbx_description
1 polymer ?
#
loop_
_entity_poly.entity_id
_entity_poly.type
_entity_poly.pdbx_seq_one_letter_code
_entity_poly.pdbx_strand_id
1 'polypeptide(L)'
;MQSRSRRFGAVIWGYALLLVFFGLFTGRVNLLFFGDKVMQTFSTYAHAAEIGQVCCLFFIAALAFFRRRLAERIAPHVALALLVCGYALTLYQAVGDASSPALSSAAGALFGGGQGVCFLCWFMVYARLDAGDVTRAMVASTVLSGFMLLMIGLMPDTVMLFSALSVVVAGSCALVYFCLGAVSLVASTDGDALGGDADALEDGGRTRLRSWIFLERRSLLCLVGIAFVCGAQRVISLEGFLPQAAVQLLFSIGYIGGAVVFWATGKVQGRRSDFYGVYSTLLAVMATCGVLSSVQVVSVQTVLYAVDNIAFAIVSMCMIMTALKAVRGFLSNPLLVGGVVCGVMYFSIQLGRTVCNAVSRFIGMDAVGILIVSVIILYVVALAAVSSGLFFHQMAKSGGVMGAPGSGGSEESEKRRVIISVANVTEEELRKNPVYRQQFKLTDREVDVAVLLLAGYNSTDIAKILTLSVNTVKTHLKNLYAKMSVHNRRELIEVLNAIEGGG
;
A
#
# COMPACT_ATOMS: atom_id res chain seq x y z
N MET A 1 25.52 10.43 -17.53
CA MET A 1 25.12 9.00 -17.49
C MET A 1 25.72 8.23 -16.32
N GLN A 2 27.04 8.28 -16.07
CA GLN A 2 27.68 7.57 -14.95
C GLN A 2 27.12 7.94 -13.56
N SER A 3 26.78 9.22 -13.31
CA SER A 3 26.17 9.65 -12.04
C SER A 3 24.76 9.08 -11.82
N ARG A 4 23.92 9.01 -12.87
CA ARG A 4 22.58 8.40 -12.82
C ARG A 4 22.65 6.90 -12.55
N SER A 5 23.59 6.19 -13.19
CA SER A 5 23.80 4.75 -12.95
C SER A 5 24.27 4.46 -11.53
N ARG A 6 25.19 5.26 -10.98
CA ARG A 6 25.65 5.11 -9.57
C ARG A 6 24.51 5.36 -8.57
N ARG A 7 23.70 6.40 -8.80
CA ARG A 7 22.53 6.70 -7.96
C ARG A 7 21.48 5.59 -8.01
N PHE A 8 21.21 5.05 -9.19
CA PHE A 8 20.27 3.93 -9.35
C PHE A 8 20.77 2.66 -8.64
N GLY A 9 22.07 2.36 -8.73
CA GLY A 9 22.68 1.28 -7.96
C GLY A 9 22.55 1.47 -6.45
N ALA A 10 22.75 2.69 -5.95
CA ALA A 10 22.59 3.00 -4.52
C ALA A 10 21.15 2.79 -4.01
N VAL A 11 20.14 3.12 -4.83
CA VAL A 11 18.72 2.83 -4.51
C VAL A 11 18.50 1.33 -4.35
N ILE A 12 19.04 0.51 -5.27
CA ILE A 12 18.90 -0.95 -5.22
C ILE A 12 19.53 -1.52 -3.95
N TRP A 13 20.79 -1.15 -3.68
CA TRP A 13 21.51 -1.63 -2.50
C TRP A 13 20.87 -1.17 -1.19
N GLY A 14 20.43 0.08 -1.12
CA GLY A 14 19.81 0.62 0.08
C GLY A 14 18.48 -0.06 0.42
N TYR A 15 17.59 -0.25 -0.57
CA TYR A 15 16.31 -0.91 -0.32
C TYR A 15 16.49 -2.40 -0.07
N ALA A 16 17.44 -3.06 -0.73
CA ALA A 16 17.81 -4.44 -0.45
C ALA A 16 18.26 -4.61 1.01
N LEU A 17 19.14 -3.74 1.51
CA LEU A 17 19.59 -3.78 2.91
C LEU A 17 18.43 -3.55 3.89
N LEU A 18 17.47 -2.68 3.57
CA LEU A 18 16.27 -2.53 4.40
C LEU A 18 15.44 -3.84 4.45
N LEU A 19 15.29 -4.53 3.32
CA LEU A 19 14.56 -5.80 3.27
C LEU A 19 15.31 -6.93 3.98
N VAL A 20 16.65 -6.97 3.87
CA VAL A 20 17.49 -7.90 4.62
C VAL A 20 17.37 -7.66 6.11
N PHE A 21 17.44 -6.39 6.52
CA PHE A 21 17.24 -6.00 7.91
C PHE A 21 15.92 -6.56 8.47
N PHE A 22 14.82 -6.38 7.73
CA PHE A 22 13.52 -6.91 8.12
C PHE A 22 13.48 -8.44 8.15
N GLY A 23 14.05 -9.11 7.14
CA GLY A 23 14.07 -10.57 7.06
C GLY A 23 14.91 -11.23 8.15
N LEU A 24 16.03 -10.62 8.56
CA LEU A 24 16.84 -11.11 9.67
C LEU A 24 16.08 -10.99 11.00
N PHE A 25 15.48 -9.83 11.23
CA PHE A 25 14.81 -9.53 12.48
C PHE A 25 13.54 -10.39 12.70
N THR A 26 12.80 -10.68 11.62
CA THR A 26 11.64 -11.59 11.67
C THR A 26 12.01 -13.08 11.75
N GLY A 27 13.29 -13.44 11.57
CA GLY A 27 13.79 -14.82 11.49
C GLY A 27 14.66 -15.27 12.67
N ARG A 28 15.91 -15.72 12.38
CA ARG A 28 16.86 -16.38 13.31
C ARG A 28 17.30 -15.56 14.53
N VAL A 29 17.17 -14.25 14.44
CA VAL A 29 17.75 -13.31 15.41
C VAL A 29 17.10 -13.41 16.79
N ASN A 30 15.83 -13.81 16.87
CA ASN A 30 15.05 -13.74 18.10
C ASN A 30 15.53 -14.69 19.21
N LEU A 31 16.10 -15.86 18.89
CA LEU A 31 16.65 -16.75 19.91
C LEU A 31 17.93 -16.19 20.54
N LEU A 32 18.74 -15.49 19.74
CA LEU A 32 20.02 -14.93 20.18
C LEU A 32 19.86 -13.71 21.10
N PHE A 33 18.77 -12.95 20.93
CA PHE A 33 18.50 -11.77 21.75
C PHE A 33 17.80 -12.06 23.08
N PHE A 34 16.99 -13.13 23.15
CA PHE A 34 16.10 -13.35 24.30
C PHE A 34 16.40 -14.64 25.11
N GLY A 35 17.38 -15.46 24.71
CA GLY A 35 17.88 -16.61 25.47
C GLY A 35 16.81 -17.66 25.86
N ASP A 36 16.89 -18.24 27.06
CA ASP A 36 15.93 -19.27 27.48
C ASP A 36 14.52 -18.72 27.78
N LYS A 37 14.38 -17.40 27.94
CA LYS A 37 13.09 -16.70 28.17
C LYS A 37 12.46 -16.16 26.87
N VAL A 38 12.88 -16.66 25.70
CA VAL A 38 12.44 -16.18 24.37
C VAL A 38 10.92 -16.11 24.29
N MET A 39 10.20 -17.18 24.60
CA MET A 39 8.79 -17.26 24.22
C MET A 39 7.92 -16.13 24.80
N GLN A 40 8.11 -15.75 26.06
CA GLN A 40 7.32 -14.69 26.68
C GLN A 40 7.86 -13.29 26.35
N THR A 41 9.18 -13.11 26.42
CA THR A 41 9.83 -11.81 26.24
C THR A 41 9.76 -11.36 24.78
N PHE A 42 10.03 -12.27 23.85
CA PHE A 42 9.92 -12.01 22.40
C PHE A 42 8.49 -11.72 21.97
N SER A 43 7.49 -12.42 22.52
CA SER A 43 6.08 -12.15 22.19
C SER A 43 5.70 -10.71 22.58
N THR A 44 6.07 -10.25 23.78
CA THR A 44 5.83 -8.87 24.20
C THR A 44 6.58 -7.84 23.35
N TYR A 45 7.83 -8.13 23.02
CA TYR A 45 8.66 -7.31 22.14
C TYR A 45 8.03 -7.18 20.75
N ALA A 46 7.66 -8.30 20.13
CA ALA A 46 7.13 -8.35 18.77
C ALA A 46 5.80 -7.58 18.69
N HIS A 47 4.89 -7.79 19.63
CA HIS A 47 3.65 -7.03 19.69
C HIS A 47 3.87 -5.53 19.88
N ALA A 48 4.83 -5.14 20.73
CA ALA A 48 5.14 -3.72 20.91
C ALA A 48 5.77 -3.11 19.64
N ALA A 49 6.65 -3.83 18.94
CA ALA A 49 7.23 -3.38 17.67
C ALA A 49 6.17 -3.13 16.61
N GLU A 50 5.21 -4.03 16.52
CA GLU A 50 4.08 -3.93 15.60
C GLU A 50 3.20 -2.71 15.88
N ILE A 51 2.87 -2.47 17.15
CA ILE A 51 2.13 -1.28 17.58
C ILE A 51 2.94 -0.02 17.28
N GLY A 52 4.22 -0.01 17.62
CA GLY A 52 5.14 1.10 17.34
C GLY A 52 5.19 1.45 15.86
N GLN A 53 5.25 0.43 15.00
CA GLN A 53 5.25 0.59 13.55
C GLN A 53 3.98 1.28 13.05
N VAL A 54 2.80 0.78 13.44
CA VAL A 54 1.50 1.34 13.01
C VAL A 54 1.32 2.76 13.54
N CYS A 55 1.63 3.01 14.81
CA CYS A 55 1.53 4.33 15.43
C CYS A 55 2.43 5.35 14.71
N CYS A 56 3.68 5.01 14.42
CA CYS A 56 4.60 5.92 13.73
C CYS A 56 4.18 6.20 12.29
N LEU A 57 3.66 5.20 11.56
CA LEU A 57 3.14 5.39 10.19
C LEU A 57 1.99 6.39 10.16
N PHE A 58 1.00 6.25 11.05
CA PHE A 58 -0.12 7.18 11.14
C PHE A 58 0.29 8.55 11.69
N PHE A 59 1.21 8.60 12.65
CA PHE A 59 1.72 9.85 13.20
C PHE A 59 2.46 10.69 12.16
N ILE A 60 3.37 10.07 11.39
CA ILE A 60 4.07 10.76 10.29
C ILE A 60 3.10 11.14 9.18
N ALA A 61 2.08 10.31 8.88
CA ALA A 61 1.03 10.68 7.93
C ALA A 61 0.25 11.93 8.39
N ALA A 62 -0.16 11.97 9.67
CA ALA A 62 -0.84 13.12 10.26
C ALA A 62 0.06 14.36 10.29
N LEU A 63 1.33 14.21 10.66
CA LEU A 63 2.29 15.32 10.62
C LEU A 63 2.50 15.82 9.18
N ALA A 64 2.58 14.93 8.21
CA ALA A 64 2.69 15.27 6.80
C ALA A 64 1.42 15.96 6.27
N PHE A 65 0.25 15.64 6.83
CA PHE A 65 -1.01 16.32 6.51
C PHE A 65 -0.98 17.79 6.93
N PHE A 66 -0.54 18.09 8.15
CA PHE A 66 -0.53 19.47 8.68
C PHE A 66 0.72 20.27 8.31
N ARG A 67 1.89 19.63 8.26
CA ARG A 67 3.19 20.28 8.06
C ARG A 67 4.11 19.44 7.18
N ARG A 68 3.78 19.36 5.89
CA ARG A 68 4.52 18.56 4.89
C ARG A 68 6.04 18.78 4.91
N ARG A 69 6.51 20.02 4.77
CA ARG A 69 7.96 20.33 4.70
C ARG A 69 8.69 19.93 5.98
N LEU A 70 8.03 20.06 7.13
CA LEU A 70 8.58 19.66 8.42
C LEU A 70 8.68 18.13 8.52
N ALA A 71 7.62 17.42 8.11
CA ALA A 71 7.59 15.96 8.09
C ALA A 71 8.70 15.37 7.20
N GLU A 72 8.89 15.93 6.00
CA GLU A 72 9.95 15.48 5.07
C GLU A 72 11.36 15.69 5.65
N ARG A 73 11.59 16.77 6.41
CA ARG A 73 12.87 17.03 7.08
C ARG A 73 13.10 16.14 8.28
N ILE A 74 12.10 15.95 9.13
CA ILE A 74 12.24 15.26 10.42
C ILE A 74 12.20 13.72 10.27
N ALA A 75 11.42 13.19 9.33
CA ALA A 75 11.24 11.75 9.15
C ALA A 75 12.53 10.92 9.15
N PRO A 76 13.58 11.23 8.37
CA PRO A 76 14.81 10.44 8.38
C PRO A 76 15.54 10.46 9.73
N HIS A 77 15.53 11.60 10.42
CA HIS A 77 16.14 11.73 11.75
C HIS A 77 15.38 10.94 12.81
N VAL A 78 14.06 10.97 12.76
CA VAL A 78 13.20 10.16 13.65
C VAL A 78 13.39 8.68 13.37
N ALA A 79 13.46 8.27 12.10
CA ALA A 79 13.70 6.88 11.72
C ALA A 79 15.02 6.36 12.29
N LEU A 80 16.10 7.13 12.12
CA LEU A 80 17.43 6.80 12.65
C LEU A 80 17.42 6.72 14.18
N ALA A 81 16.90 7.74 14.86
CA ALA A 81 16.88 7.79 16.31
C ALA A 81 16.09 6.62 16.90
N LEU A 82 14.92 6.33 16.36
CA LEU A 82 14.08 5.21 16.81
C LEU A 82 14.75 3.85 16.56
N LEU A 83 15.35 3.63 15.39
CA LEU A 83 16.05 2.38 15.08
C LEU A 83 17.28 2.18 15.97
N VAL A 84 18.12 3.20 16.12
CA VAL A 84 19.34 3.10 16.94
C VAL A 84 18.99 2.92 18.41
N CYS A 85 18.04 3.68 18.95
CA CYS A 85 17.59 3.51 20.33
C CYS A 85 16.94 2.14 20.55
N GLY A 86 16.05 1.71 19.66
CA GLY A 86 15.42 0.39 19.72
C GLY A 86 16.45 -0.74 19.68
N TYR A 87 17.41 -0.66 18.75
CA TYR A 87 18.48 -1.65 18.61
C TYR A 87 19.43 -1.67 19.82
N ALA A 88 19.83 -0.51 20.33
CA ALA A 88 20.67 -0.40 21.52
C ALA A 88 19.98 -1.01 22.75
N LEU A 89 18.67 -0.79 22.92
CA LEU A 89 17.89 -1.40 23.99
C LEU A 89 17.77 -2.91 23.82
N THR A 90 17.57 -3.41 22.59
CA THR A 90 17.59 -4.87 22.35
C THR A 90 18.94 -5.50 22.67
N LEU A 91 20.05 -4.83 22.31
CA LEU A 91 21.39 -5.31 22.65
C LEU A 91 21.63 -5.30 24.16
N TYR A 92 21.20 -4.24 24.84
CA TYR A 92 21.29 -4.16 26.30
C TYR A 92 20.54 -5.31 26.98
N GLN A 93 19.35 -5.67 26.46
CA GLN A 93 18.60 -6.83 26.94
C GLN A 93 19.27 -8.16 26.65
N ALA A 94 19.96 -8.29 25.51
CA ALA A 94 20.67 -9.51 25.15
C ALA A 94 21.93 -9.72 26.01
N VAL A 95 22.56 -8.64 26.48
CA VAL A 95 23.79 -8.69 27.29
C VAL A 95 23.51 -8.71 28.80
N GLY A 96 22.42 -8.10 29.26
CA GLY A 96 22.09 -8.01 30.69
C GLY A 96 21.09 -9.06 31.17
N ASP A 97 21.20 -9.48 32.43
CA ASP A 97 20.23 -10.39 33.09
C ASP A 97 18.83 -9.75 33.33
N ALA A 98 18.65 -8.48 32.99
CA ALA A 98 17.44 -7.70 33.25
C ALA A 98 16.36 -7.88 32.17
N SER A 99 15.75 -9.07 32.11
CA SER A 99 14.63 -9.38 31.21
C SER A 99 13.29 -8.81 31.74
N SER A 100 13.16 -7.48 31.85
CA SER A 100 11.86 -6.87 32.21
C SER A 100 10.93 -6.75 30.99
N PRO A 101 9.63 -7.10 31.12
CA PRO A 101 8.68 -7.01 30.00
C PRO A 101 8.40 -5.56 29.57
N ALA A 102 8.56 -4.60 30.49
CA ALA A 102 8.43 -3.18 30.19
C ALA A 102 9.55 -2.68 29.27
N LEU A 103 10.81 -3.07 29.56
CA LEU A 103 11.95 -2.73 28.71
C LEU A 103 11.84 -3.38 27.33
N SER A 104 11.30 -4.60 27.27
CA SER A 104 11.11 -5.35 26.01
C SER A 104 10.05 -4.70 25.14
N SER A 105 8.95 -4.25 25.77
CA SER A 105 7.92 -3.47 25.10
C SER A 105 8.47 -2.14 24.57
N ALA A 106 9.26 -1.42 25.37
CA ALA A 106 9.86 -0.15 24.95
C ALA A 106 10.84 -0.35 23.79
N ALA A 107 11.73 -1.34 23.88
CA ALA A 107 12.69 -1.69 22.82
C ALA A 107 11.97 -2.06 21.53
N GLY A 108 10.91 -2.88 21.63
CA GLY A 108 10.07 -3.26 20.50
C GLY A 108 9.43 -2.05 19.84
N ALA A 109 8.67 -1.26 20.60
CA ALA A 109 7.94 -0.11 20.08
C ALA A 109 8.85 0.91 19.36
N LEU A 110 10.03 1.20 19.92
CA LEU A 110 11.00 2.08 19.29
C LEU A 110 11.54 1.48 17.99
N PHE A 111 11.93 0.20 18.02
CA PHE A 111 12.46 -0.50 16.87
C PHE A 111 11.45 -0.56 15.71
N GLY A 112 10.23 -1.02 15.98
CA GLY A 112 9.18 -1.12 14.97
C GLY A 112 8.71 0.25 14.48
N GLY A 113 8.68 1.26 15.35
CA GLY A 113 8.47 2.65 14.96
C GLY A 113 9.51 3.14 13.96
N GLY A 114 10.79 2.94 14.26
CA GLY A 114 11.90 3.31 13.38
C GLY A 114 11.85 2.57 12.04
N GLN A 115 11.47 1.29 12.04
CA GLN A 115 11.24 0.50 10.83
C GLN A 115 10.12 1.10 9.97
N GLY A 116 8.98 1.46 10.57
CA GLY A 116 7.85 2.07 9.88
C GLY A 116 8.25 3.38 9.19
N VAL A 117 8.96 4.26 9.90
CA VAL A 117 9.41 5.54 9.34
C VAL A 117 10.48 5.34 8.24
N CYS A 118 11.38 4.37 8.39
CA CYS A 118 12.33 4.02 7.32
C CYS A 118 11.62 3.58 6.03
N PHE A 119 10.54 2.82 6.14
CA PHE A 119 9.74 2.44 4.97
C PHE A 119 9.15 3.67 4.27
N LEU A 120 8.70 4.66 5.03
CA LEU A 120 8.23 5.94 4.48
C LEU A 120 9.34 6.77 3.82
N CYS A 121 10.57 6.73 4.36
CA CYS A 121 11.71 7.36 3.71
C CYS A 121 11.98 6.77 2.32
N TRP A 122 11.87 5.46 2.15
CA TRP A 122 11.99 4.81 0.85
C TRP A 122 10.84 5.14 -0.10
N PHE A 123 9.62 5.34 0.42
CA PHE A 123 8.52 5.89 -0.36
C PHE A 123 8.84 7.27 -0.96
N MET A 124 9.49 8.15 -0.19
CA MET A 124 9.93 9.46 -0.70
C MET A 124 10.97 9.32 -1.82
N VAL A 125 11.90 8.37 -1.69
CA VAL A 125 12.91 8.08 -2.72
C VAL A 125 12.22 7.56 -4.00
N TYR A 126 11.33 6.58 -3.89
CA TYR A 126 10.60 6.03 -5.05
C TYR A 126 9.66 7.04 -5.71
N ALA A 127 9.05 7.95 -4.94
CA ALA A 127 8.18 9.00 -5.49
C ALA A 127 8.89 9.94 -6.46
N ARG A 128 10.23 10.02 -6.38
CA ARG A 128 11.06 10.89 -7.21
C ARG A 128 11.76 10.16 -8.36
N LEU A 129 11.56 8.85 -8.50
CA LEU A 129 12.02 8.05 -9.64
C LEU A 129 10.91 7.92 -10.69
N ASP A 130 11.28 7.57 -11.93
CA ASP A 130 10.32 7.24 -12.99
C ASP A 130 9.59 5.91 -12.69
N ALA A 131 8.37 5.72 -13.21
CA ALA A 131 7.59 4.49 -12.95
C ALA A 131 8.35 3.20 -13.31
N GLY A 132 9.02 3.18 -14.47
CA GLY A 132 9.83 2.04 -14.91
C GLY A 132 11.11 1.86 -14.09
N ASP A 133 11.69 2.95 -13.58
CA ASP A 133 12.87 2.90 -12.70
C ASP A 133 12.49 2.33 -11.34
N VAL A 134 11.33 2.72 -10.79
CA VAL A 134 10.78 2.16 -9.54
C VAL A 134 10.57 0.66 -9.66
N THR A 135 9.87 0.19 -10.70
CA THR A 135 9.61 -1.25 -10.89
C THR A 135 10.90 -2.05 -10.98
N ARG A 136 11.88 -1.58 -11.76
CA ARG A 136 13.19 -2.24 -11.89
C ARG A 136 13.97 -2.25 -10.58
N ALA A 137 14.00 -1.12 -9.87
CA ALA A 137 14.70 -1.01 -8.60
C ALA A 137 14.08 -1.91 -7.54
N MET A 138 12.75 -1.94 -7.43
CA MET A 138 12.06 -2.79 -6.47
C MET A 138 12.32 -4.29 -6.71
N VAL A 139 12.14 -4.75 -7.96
CA VAL A 139 12.41 -6.16 -8.31
C VAL A 139 13.86 -6.53 -8.04
N ALA A 140 14.81 -5.72 -8.49
CA ALA A 140 16.24 -5.98 -8.28
C ALA A 140 16.61 -6.00 -6.79
N SER A 141 16.06 -5.09 -6.00
CA SER A 141 16.33 -5.01 -4.56
C SER A 141 15.77 -6.21 -3.80
N THR A 142 14.57 -6.69 -4.14
CA THR A 142 13.95 -7.83 -3.46
C THR A 142 14.61 -9.15 -3.85
N VAL A 143 15.07 -9.30 -5.09
CA VAL A 143 15.90 -10.45 -5.47
C VAL A 143 17.23 -10.42 -4.72
N LEU A 144 17.90 -9.26 -4.70
CA LEU A 144 19.18 -9.08 -4.00
C LEU A 144 19.04 -9.37 -2.50
N SER A 145 17.96 -8.90 -1.86
CA SER A 145 17.71 -9.18 -0.44
C SER A 145 17.46 -10.65 -0.16
N GLY A 146 16.72 -11.36 -1.03
CA GLY A 146 16.53 -12.81 -0.92
C GLY A 146 17.85 -13.58 -1.00
N PHE A 147 18.76 -13.22 -1.92
CA PHE A 147 20.10 -13.81 -1.99
C PHE A 147 20.94 -13.50 -0.75
N MET A 148 20.93 -12.26 -0.26
CA MET A 148 21.64 -11.89 0.96
C MET A 148 21.14 -12.66 2.18
N LEU A 149 19.82 -12.80 2.35
CA LEU A 149 19.23 -13.55 3.45
C LEU A 149 19.59 -15.04 3.41
N LEU A 150 19.68 -15.62 2.21
CA LEU A 150 20.14 -16.99 2.01
C LEU A 150 21.61 -17.15 2.38
N MET A 151 22.47 -16.21 1.95
CA MET A 151 23.90 -16.21 2.30
C MET A 151 24.14 -16.05 3.81
N ILE A 152 23.40 -15.14 4.46
CA ILE A 152 23.48 -14.95 5.93
C ILE A 152 22.93 -16.18 6.66
N GLY A 153 21.94 -16.87 6.09
CA GLY A 153 21.41 -18.12 6.64
C GLY A 153 22.42 -19.26 6.71
N LEU A 154 23.51 -19.21 5.93
CA LEU A 154 24.58 -20.22 5.94
C LEU A 154 25.65 -19.98 7.02
N MET A 155 25.55 -18.87 7.75
CA MET A 155 26.61 -18.40 8.65
C MET A 155 26.43 -18.89 10.10
N PRO A 156 27.53 -19.09 10.88
CA PRO A 156 27.46 -19.53 12.28
C PRO A 156 26.82 -18.50 13.23
N ASP A 157 26.16 -18.98 14.29
CA ASP A 157 25.06 -18.26 14.98
C ASP A 157 25.44 -17.06 15.86
N THR A 158 26.64 -16.95 16.44
CA THR A 158 26.86 -15.98 17.53
C THR A 158 27.53 -14.67 17.11
N VAL A 159 28.79 -14.69 16.66
CA VAL A 159 29.54 -13.44 16.39
C VAL A 159 29.16 -12.80 15.05
N MET A 160 28.72 -13.61 14.08
CA MET A 160 28.41 -13.14 12.73
C MET A 160 27.02 -12.52 12.60
N LEU A 161 26.06 -12.90 13.44
CA LEU A 161 24.72 -12.34 13.36
C LEU A 161 24.65 -10.93 13.96
N PHE A 162 25.32 -10.68 15.09
CA PHE A 162 25.42 -9.34 15.69
C PHE A 162 26.20 -8.35 14.81
N SER A 163 27.30 -8.80 14.20
CA SER A 163 28.08 -7.97 13.28
C SER A 163 27.33 -7.73 11.97
N ALA A 164 26.65 -8.73 11.41
CA ALA A 164 25.82 -8.56 10.21
C ALA A 164 24.65 -7.61 10.44
N LEU A 165 23.92 -7.72 11.57
CA LEU A 165 22.83 -6.79 11.92
C LEU A 165 23.32 -5.36 12.09
N SER A 166 24.45 -5.16 12.76
CA SER A 166 25.01 -3.84 12.98
C SER A 166 25.46 -3.19 11.67
N VAL A 167 26.06 -3.97 10.76
CA VAL A 167 26.46 -3.52 9.41
C VAL A 167 25.24 -3.23 8.54
N VAL A 168 24.19 -4.04 8.63
CA VAL A 168 22.95 -3.85 7.87
C VAL A 168 22.16 -2.63 8.37
N VAL A 169 22.10 -2.41 9.68
CA VAL A 169 21.49 -1.20 10.28
C VAL A 169 22.29 0.04 9.88
N ALA A 170 23.62 0.03 10.06
CA ALA A 170 24.47 1.14 9.69
C ALA A 170 24.41 1.44 8.17
N GLY A 171 24.44 0.39 7.35
CA GLY A 171 24.34 0.48 5.90
C GLY A 171 22.99 1.01 5.42
N SER A 172 21.88 0.50 5.97
CA SER A 172 20.53 0.97 5.62
C SER A 172 20.32 2.43 6.00
N CYS A 173 20.76 2.85 7.18
CA CYS A 173 20.72 4.23 7.63
C CYS A 173 21.59 5.12 6.72
N ALA A 174 22.85 4.76 6.48
CA ALA A 174 23.77 5.54 5.64
C ALA A 174 23.25 5.69 4.21
N LEU A 175 22.68 4.64 3.62
CA LEU A 175 22.13 4.66 2.27
C LEU A 175 20.81 5.43 2.17
N VAL A 176 19.96 5.41 3.19
CA VAL A 176 18.76 6.28 3.25
C VAL A 176 19.17 7.75 3.27
N TYR A 177 20.13 8.12 4.11
CA TYR A 177 20.65 9.50 4.14
C TYR A 177 21.33 9.90 2.84
N PHE A 178 22.13 9.01 2.24
CA PHE A 178 22.76 9.26 0.95
C PHE A 178 21.73 9.44 -0.16
N CYS A 179 20.71 8.58 -0.22
CA CYS A 179 19.66 8.67 -1.23
C CYS A 179 18.81 9.92 -1.04
N LEU A 180 18.45 10.28 0.19
CA LEU A 180 17.70 11.50 0.47
C LEU A 180 18.52 12.77 0.17
N GLY A 181 19.82 12.78 0.50
CA GLY A 181 20.74 13.89 0.21
C GLY A 181 21.03 14.06 -1.28
N ALA A 182 21.21 12.95 -2.02
CA ALA A 182 21.37 12.98 -3.47
C ALA A 182 20.13 13.54 -4.20
N VAL A 183 18.98 13.48 -3.53
CA VAL A 183 17.66 13.78 -4.07
C VAL A 183 17.18 15.17 -3.63
N SER A 184 17.63 15.68 -2.47
CA SER A 184 17.46 17.09 -2.08
C SER A 184 18.31 18.04 -2.95
N LEU A 185 19.52 17.61 -3.36
CA LEU A 185 20.42 18.38 -4.21
C LEU A 185 19.86 18.68 -5.62
N VAL A 186 19.05 17.74 -6.15
CA VAL A 186 18.35 17.90 -7.44
C VAL A 186 17.14 18.82 -7.29
N ALA A 187 16.43 18.74 -6.16
CA ALA A 187 15.28 19.60 -5.88
C ALA A 187 15.68 21.07 -5.62
N SER A 188 16.88 21.33 -5.08
CA SER A 188 17.40 22.69 -4.95
C SER A 188 17.83 23.31 -6.28
N THR A 189 18.08 22.51 -7.32
CA THR A 189 18.41 23.04 -8.66
C THR A 189 17.16 23.49 -9.43
N ASP A 190 16.01 22.87 -9.17
CA ASP A 190 14.70 23.26 -9.74
C ASP A 190 13.93 24.27 -8.87
N GLY A 191 14.37 24.49 -7.62
CA GLY A 191 13.64 25.19 -6.57
C GLY A 191 13.72 26.72 -6.56
N ASP A 192 14.57 27.34 -7.37
CA ASP A 192 14.70 28.81 -7.44
C ASP A 192 13.61 29.49 -8.31
N ALA A 193 12.71 28.74 -8.94
CA ALA A 193 11.75 29.29 -9.91
C ALA A 193 10.30 29.47 -9.40
N LEU A 194 9.89 28.92 -8.25
CA LEU A 194 8.47 28.87 -7.87
C LEU A 194 8.26 29.14 -6.36
N GLY A 195 8.63 30.35 -5.93
CA GLY A 195 8.29 30.90 -4.63
C GLY A 195 7.01 31.73 -4.67
N GLY A 196 5.85 31.10 -4.58
CA GLY A 196 4.56 31.78 -4.44
C GLY A 196 3.43 30.76 -4.29
N ASP A 197 2.46 31.04 -3.43
CA ASP A 197 1.21 30.27 -3.22
C ASP A 197 1.30 28.98 -2.40
N ALA A 198 1.67 29.11 -1.12
CA ALA A 198 1.54 28.02 -0.14
C ALA A 198 0.14 27.92 0.51
N ASP A 199 -0.64 29.01 0.56
CA ASP A 199 -1.86 29.07 1.39
C ASP A 199 -3.18 28.79 0.64
N ALA A 200 -3.18 28.76 -0.69
CA ALA A 200 -4.39 28.46 -1.50
C ALA A 200 -4.61 26.95 -1.77
N LEU A 201 -3.72 26.08 -1.32
CA LEU A 201 -3.67 24.64 -1.66
C LEU A 201 -4.26 23.69 -0.60
N GLU A 202 -4.60 24.18 0.60
CA GLU A 202 -5.00 23.32 1.72
C GLU A 202 -6.42 22.72 1.59
N ASP A 203 -7.37 23.44 0.98
CA ASP A 203 -8.78 22.98 0.89
C ASP A 203 -9.02 21.95 -0.24
N GLY A 204 -8.12 21.88 -1.23
CA GLY A 204 -8.21 20.93 -2.35
C GLY A 204 -7.70 19.51 -2.02
N GLY A 205 -6.92 19.34 -0.95
CA GLY A 205 -6.30 18.06 -0.61
C GLY A 205 -7.30 17.01 -0.08
N ARG A 206 -8.27 17.43 0.74
CA ARG A 206 -9.27 16.53 1.35
C ARG A 206 -10.23 15.94 0.32
N THR A 207 -10.68 16.76 -0.63
CA THR A 207 -11.56 16.36 -1.73
C THR A 207 -10.85 15.41 -2.70
N ARG A 208 -9.57 15.67 -3.03
CA ARG A 208 -8.75 14.78 -3.86
C ARG A 208 -8.47 13.42 -3.18
N LEU A 209 -8.19 13.40 -1.88
CA LEU A 209 -7.99 12.16 -1.13
C LEU A 209 -9.24 11.29 -1.11
N ARG A 210 -10.40 11.89 -0.79
CA ARG A 210 -11.68 11.18 -0.78
C ARG A 210 -12.05 10.62 -2.16
N SER A 211 -11.80 11.41 -3.20
CA SER A 211 -11.99 10.99 -4.59
C SER A 211 -11.12 9.77 -4.91
N TRP A 212 -9.82 9.83 -4.63
CA TRP A 212 -8.91 8.72 -4.89
C TRP A 212 -9.29 7.45 -4.13
N ILE A 213 -9.59 7.54 -2.84
CA ILE A 213 -10.05 6.40 -2.03
C ILE A 213 -11.30 5.78 -2.66
N PHE A 214 -12.22 6.61 -3.15
CA PHE A 214 -13.43 6.12 -3.79
C PHE A 214 -13.17 5.42 -5.13
N LEU A 215 -12.22 5.91 -5.94
CA LEU A 215 -11.82 5.30 -7.21
C LEU A 215 -11.10 3.96 -6.96
N GLU A 216 -10.14 3.91 -6.04
CA GLU A 216 -9.31 2.74 -5.76
C GLU A 216 -9.88 1.81 -4.66
N ARG A 217 -11.12 2.03 -4.22
CA ARG A 217 -11.73 1.27 -3.10
C ARG A 217 -11.67 -0.23 -3.29
N ARG A 218 -11.74 -0.72 -4.54
CA ARG A 218 -11.70 -2.15 -4.86
C ARG A 218 -10.32 -2.74 -4.53
N SER A 219 -9.26 -2.11 -5.02
CA SER A 219 -7.87 -2.47 -4.77
C SER A 219 -7.52 -2.35 -3.28
N LEU A 220 -7.93 -1.24 -2.64
CA LEU A 220 -7.66 -0.99 -1.23
C LEU A 220 -8.39 -1.97 -0.30
N LEU A 221 -9.64 -2.32 -0.61
CA LEU A 221 -10.32 -3.38 0.11
C LEU A 221 -9.55 -4.67 -0.02
N CYS A 222 -9.22 -5.13 -1.25
CA CYS A 222 -8.52 -6.40 -1.45
C CYS A 222 -7.19 -6.44 -0.70
N LEU A 223 -6.45 -5.33 -0.69
CA LEU A 223 -5.24 -5.17 0.09
C LEU A 223 -5.47 -5.40 1.59
N VAL A 224 -6.53 -4.81 2.18
CA VAL A 224 -6.93 -5.03 3.58
C VAL A 224 -7.29 -6.49 3.85
N GLY A 225 -8.03 -7.13 2.93
CA GLY A 225 -8.41 -8.55 3.05
C GLY A 225 -7.19 -9.47 3.05
N ILE A 226 -6.29 -9.29 2.08
CA ILE A 226 -5.06 -10.09 2.01
C ILE A 226 -4.19 -9.83 3.24
N ALA A 227 -4.04 -8.58 3.67
CA ALA A 227 -3.29 -8.22 4.86
C ALA A 227 -3.83 -8.91 6.12
N PHE A 228 -5.16 -8.92 6.30
CA PHE A 228 -5.80 -9.63 7.42
C PHE A 228 -5.52 -11.14 7.37
N VAL A 229 -5.69 -11.77 6.21
CA VAL A 229 -5.47 -13.21 6.02
C VAL A 229 -4.00 -13.59 6.26
N CYS A 230 -3.05 -12.82 5.72
CA CYS A 230 -1.61 -12.94 6.01
C CYS A 230 -1.32 -12.88 7.52
N GLY A 231 -2.00 -11.98 8.23
CA GLY A 231 -1.90 -11.87 9.69
C GLY A 231 -2.36 -13.14 10.38
N ALA A 232 -3.56 -13.61 10.07
CA ALA A 232 -4.13 -14.81 10.67
C ALA A 232 -3.27 -16.07 10.41
N GLN A 233 -2.82 -16.28 9.17
CA GLN A 233 -2.03 -17.47 8.82
C GLN A 233 -0.65 -17.51 9.50
N ARG A 234 -0.05 -16.35 9.79
CA ARG A 234 1.22 -16.29 10.51
C ARG A 234 1.14 -16.87 11.92
N VAL A 235 -0.02 -16.79 12.58
CA VAL A 235 -0.23 -17.42 13.90
C VAL A 235 -0.17 -18.95 13.75
N ILE A 236 -0.89 -19.50 12.77
CA ILE A 236 -1.00 -20.94 12.56
C ILE A 236 0.32 -21.57 12.15
N SER A 237 1.06 -20.88 11.28
CA SER A 237 2.29 -21.44 10.68
C SER A 237 3.52 -21.33 11.59
N LEU A 238 3.56 -20.36 12.51
CA LEU A 238 4.75 -20.07 13.33
C LEU A 238 4.69 -20.69 14.74
N GLU A 239 3.51 -20.97 15.29
CA GLU A 239 3.41 -21.63 16.60
C GLU A 239 3.63 -23.15 16.48
N GLY A 240 4.90 -23.57 16.53
CA GLY A 240 5.28 -24.94 16.88
C GLY A 240 5.58 -25.93 15.75
N PHE A 241 5.44 -25.56 14.46
CA PHE A 241 5.58 -26.51 13.35
C PHE A 241 6.89 -26.44 12.55
N LEU A 242 7.48 -25.26 12.38
CA LEU A 242 8.64 -25.06 11.50
C LEU A 242 9.92 -24.74 12.27
N PRO A 243 11.05 -25.43 12.01
CA PRO A 243 12.33 -25.03 12.57
C PRO A 243 12.75 -23.65 12.02
N GLN A 244 13.41 -22.84 12.85
CA GLN A 244 13.71 -21.44 12.52
C GLN A 244 14.60 -21.26 11.28
N ALA A 245 15.48 -22.23 11.00
CA ALA A 245 16.26 -22.26 9.78
C ALA A 245 15.38 -22.42 8.52
N ALA A 246 14.31 -23.22 8.60
CA ALA A 246 13.34 -23.35 7.52
C ALA A 246 12.54 -22.07 7.32
N VAL A 247 12.17 -21.37 8.40
CA VAL A 247 11.47 -20.08 8.33
C VAL A 247 12.28 -19.05 7.53
N GLN A 248 13.58 -18.90 7.82
CA GLN A 248 14.45 -17.96 7.10
C GLN A 248 14.65 -18.36 5.62
N LEU A 249 14.80 -19.67 5.35
CA LEU A 249 14.90 -20.17 3.98
C LEU A 249 13.61 -19.87 3.18
N LEU A 250 12.44 -20.16 3.75
CA LEU A 250 11.14 -19.91 3.13
C LEU A 250 10.88 -18.42 2.90
N PHE A 251 11.35 -17.56 3.81
CA PHE A 251 11.27 -16.11 3.64
C PHE A 251 12.13 -15.63 2.45
N SER A 252 13.34 -16.19 2.31
CA SER A 252 14.25 -15.90 1.19
C SER A 252 13.67 -16.37 -0.15
N ILE A 253 13.10 -17.58 -0.18
CA ILE A 253 12.37 -18.13 -1.34
C ILE A 253 11.18 -17.23 -1.68
N GLY A 254 10.45 -16.75 -0.67
CA GLY A 254 9.32 -15.85 -0.84
C GLY A 254 9.68 -14.55 -1.55
N TYR A 255 10.80 -13.93 -1.18
CA TYR A 255 11.30 -12.71 -1.83
C TYR A 255 11.71 -12.94 -3.28
N ILE A 256 12.50 -13.98 -3.55
CA ILE A 256 12.94 -14.30 -4.90
C ILE A 256 11.74 -14.67 -5.77
N GLY A 257 10.90 -15.60 -5.30
CA GLY A 257 9.71 -16.07 -6.00
C GLY A 257 8.71 -14.95 -6.27
N GLY A 258 8.39 -14.14 -5.25
CA GLY A 258 7.48 -13.00 -5.38
C GLY A 258 7.97 -11.95 -6.36
N ALA A 259 9.27 -11.61 -6.34
CA ALA A 259 9.86 -10.65 -7.28
C ALA A 259 9.82 -11.17 -8.73
N VAL A 260 10.11 -12.46 -8.95
CA VAL A 260 10.07 -13.10 -10.27
C VAL A 260 8.63 -13.13 -10.81
N VAL A 261 7.67 -13.55 -9.98
CA VAL A 261 6.25 -13.57 -10.36
C VAL A 261 5.74 -12.16 -10.66
N PHE A 262 6.05 -11.18 -9.81
CA PHE A 262 5.68 -9.79 -10.04
C PHE A 262 6.27 -9.24 -11.35
N TRP A 263 7.54 -9.53 -11.64
CA TRP A 263 8.16 -9.14 -12.91
C TRP A 263 7.52 -9.83 -14.12
N ALA A 264 7.19 -11.12 -14.01
CA ALA A 264 6.53 -11.88 -15.08
C ALA A 264 5.12 -11.33 -15.36
N THR A 265 4.32 -11.07 -14.32
CA THR A 265 2.98 -10.47 -14.47
C THR A 265 3.06 -9.09 -15.12
N GLY A 266 4.04 -8.25 -14.73
CA GLY A 266 4.26 -6.93 -15.33
C GLY A 266 4.60 -6.96 -16.83
N LYS A 267 5.18 -8.05 -17.34
CA LYS A 267 5.40 -8.22 -18.79
C LYS A 267 4.13 -8.62 -19.56
N VAL A 268 3.25 -9.38 -18.91
CA VAL A 268 2.01 -9.87 -19.53
C VAL A 268 0.92 -8.79 -19.52
N GLN A 269 0.88 -7.94 -18.49
CA GLN A 269 -0.25 -7.02 -18.27
C GLN A 269 -0.20 -5.66 -18.99
N GLY A 270 0.84 -5.40 -19.79
CA GLY A 270 0.97 -4.15 -20.56
C GLY A 270 1.00 -2.88 -19.69
N ARG A 271 1.08 -1.71 -20.34
CA ARG A 271 1.30 -0.40 -19.69
C ARG A 271 0.09 0.15 -18.90
N ARG A 272 -1.06 -0.55 -18.93
CA ARG A 272 -2.39 -0.09 -18.45
C ARG A 272 -2.99 -0.95 -17.32
N SER A 273 -2.19 -1.47 -16.40
CA SER A 273 -2.71 -2.39 -15.38
C SER A 273 -3.38 -1.67 -14.20
N ASP A 274 -4.70 -1.80 -14.12
CA ASP A 274 -5.42 -1.74 -12.84
C ASP A 274 -4.98 -2.97 -12.02
N PHE A 275 -4.46 -2.76 -10.80
CA PHE A 275 -3.91 -3.83 -9.97
C PHE A 275 -5.00 -4.70 -9.33
N TYR A 276 -6.27 -4.30 -9.47
CA TYR A 276 -7.40 -5.05 -8.94
C TYR A 276 -7.40 -6.54 -9.33
N GLY A 277 -7.10 -6.86 -10.60
CA GLY A 277 -7.06 -8.26 -11.05
C GLY A 277 -6.00 -9.08 -10.30
N VAL A 278 -4.81 -8.51 -10.08
CA VAL A 278 -3.73 -9.17 -9.33
C VAL A 278 -4.14 -9.37 -7.87
N TYR A 279 -4.69 -8.34 -7.22
CA TYR A 279 -5.16 -8.45 -5.84
C TYR A 279 -6.29 -9.48 -5.68
N SER A 280 -7.28 -9.49 -6.58
CA SER A 280 -8.38 -10.46 -6.54
C SER A 280 -7.88 -11.89 -6.70
N THR A 281 -6.90 -12.12 -7.57
CA THR A 281 -6.33 -13.45 -7.80
C THR A 281 -5.53 -13.91 -6.57
N LEU A 282 -4.69 -13.03 -6.01
CA LEU A 282 -3.93 -13.31 -4.79
C LEU A 282 -4.85 -13.58 -3.60
N LEU A 283 -5.92 -12.80 -3.45
CA LEU A 283 -6.90 -13.02 -2.40
C LEU A 283 -7.52 -14.43 -2.48
N ALA A 284 -7.88 -14.90 -3.67
CA ALA A 284 -8.42 -16.25 -3.85
C ALA A 284 -7.40 -17.34 -3.50
N VAL A 285 -6.13 -17.14 -3.87
CA VAL A 285 -5.03 -18.05 -3.51
C VAL A 285 -4.84 -18.09 -1.98
N MET A 286 -4.76 -16.92 -1.34
CA MET A 286 -4.60 -16.80 0.12
C MET A 286 -5.80 -17.37 0.88
N ALA A 287 -7.00 -17.19 0.35
CA ALA A 287 -8.20 -17.79 0.89
C ALA A 287 -8.14 -19.32 0.87
N THR A 288 -7.70 -19.89 -0.26
CA THR A 288 -7.51 -21.33 -0.41
C THR A 288 -6.45 -21.84 0.57
N CYS A 289 -5.34 -21.11 0.72
CA CYS A 289 -4.29 -21.43 1.69
C CYS A 289 -4.83 -21.46 3.12
N GLY A 290 -5.68 -20.49 3.50
CA GLY A 290 -6.34 -20.44 4.80
C GLY A 290 -7.23 -21.65 5.09
N VAL A 291 -7.92 -22.21 4.09
CA VAL A 291 -8.68 -23.47 4.23
C VAL A 291 -7.73 -24.64 4.49
N LEU A 292 -6.67 -24.75 3.68
CA LEU A 292 -5.67 -25.81 3.81
C LEU A 292 -4.89 -25.74 5.12
N SER A 293 -4.80 -24.56 5.76
CA SER A 293 -4.19 -24.40 7.09
C SER A 293 -4.87 -25.23 8.18
N SER A 294 -6.11 -25.70 7.97
CA SER A 294 -6.77 -26.66 8.87
C SER A 294 -6.07 -28.02 8.93
N VAL A 295 -5.28 -28.37 7.91
CA VAL A 295 -4.51 -29.62 7.86
C VAL A 295 -3.20 -29.44 8.64
N GLN A 296 -3.12 -30.03 9.83
CA GLN A 296 -1.95 -29.93 10.71
C GLN A 296 -0.83 -30.91 10.33
N VAL A 297 -0.37 -30.84 9.08
CA VAL A 297 0.77 -31.62 8.58
C VAL A 297 1.92 -30.68 8.26
N VAL A 298 3.13 -30.99 8.78
CA VAL A 298 4.33 -30.14 8.62
C VAL A 298 4.62 -29.82 7.16
N SER A 299 4.52 -30.81 6.27
CA SER A 299 4.74 -30.62 4.82
C SER A 299 3.76 -29.62 4.21
N VAL A 300 2.49 -29.68 4.62
CA VAL A 300 1.45 -28.76 4.13
C VAL A 300 1.71 -27.35 4.65
N GLN A 301 1.98 -27.19 5.95
CA GLN A 301 2.27 -25.89 6.57
C GLN A 301 3.53 -25.23 6.00
N THR A 302 4.55 -26.02 5.64
CA THR A 302 5.76 -25.53 4.95
C THR A 302 5.42 -24.89 3.60
N VAL A 303 4.58 -25.55 2.80
CA VAL A 303 4.15 -25.05 1.49
C VAL A 303 3.28 -23.81 1.65
N LEU A 304 2.33 -23.82 2.58
CA LEU A 304 1.46 -22.66 2.85
C LEU A 304 2.28 -21.44 3.27
N TYR A 305 3.25 -21.62 4.17
CA TYR A 305 4.13 -20.54 4.58
C TYR A 305 4.99 -19.98 3.42
N ALA A 306 5.43 -20.85 2.49
CA ALA A 306 6.12 -20.40 1.28
C ALA A 306 5.19 -19.52 0.41
N VAL A 307 3.97 -19.99 0.16
CA VAL A 307 2.97 -19.28 -0.65
C VAL A 307 2.62 -17.94 -0.04
N ASP A 308 2.43 -17.88 1.29
CA ASP A 308 2.14 -16.65 2.00
C ASP A 308 3.26 -15.61 1.86
N ASN A 309 4.53 -16.03 1.95
CA ASN A 309 5.66 -15.10 1.77
C ASN A 309 5.78 -14.61 0.33
N ILE A 310 5.51 -15.46 -0.67
CA ILE A 310 5.45 -15.06 -2.09
C ILE A 310 4.33 -14.04 -2.29
N ALA A 311 3.12 -14.34 -1.79
CA ALA A 311 1.97 -13.45 -1.89
C ALA A 311 2.24 -12.11 -1.19
N PHE A 312 2.82 -12.13 0.01
CA PHE A 312 3.19 -10.93 0.75
C PHE A 312 4.19 -10.06 -0.03
N ALA A 313 5.20 -10.65 -0.66
CA ALA A 313 6.16 -9.91 -1.48
C ALA A 313 5.47 -9.24 -2.68
N ILE A 314 4.60 -9.96 -3.40
CA ILE A 314 3.85 -9.41 -4.55
C ILE A 314 2.92 -8.27 -4.08
N VAL A 315 2.16 -8.49 -3.00
CA VAL A 315 1.24 -7.50 -2.43
C VAL A 315 1.98 -6.24 -2.00
N SER A 316 3.13 -6.37 -1.35
CA SER A 316 3.96 -5.24 -0.93
C SER A 316 4.41 -4.41 -2.14
N MET A 317 4.83 -5.06 -3.23
CA MET A 317 5.23 -4.36 -4.45
C MET A 317 4.05 -3.66 -5.12
N CYS A 318 2.91 -4.35 -5.27
CA CYS A 318 1.68 -3.77 -5.81
C CYS A 318 1.22 -2.57 -4.96
N MET A 319 1.29 -2.68 -3.63
CA MET A 319 0.90 -1.61 -2.71
C MET A 319 1.74 -0.36 -2.95
N ILE A 320 3.06 -0.49 -3.02
CA ILE A 320 3.96 0.64 -3.29
C ILE A 320 3.61 1.28 -4.64
N MET A 321 3.35 0.49 -5.67
CA MET A 321 2.96 1.00 -6.99
C MET A 321 1.60 1.72 -6.97
N THR A 322 0.58 1.18 -6.29
CA THR A 322 -0.74 1.82 -6.13
C THR A 322 -0.60 3.14 -5.37
N ALA A 323 0.17 3.17 -4.28
CA ALA A 323 0.42 4.39 -3.52
C ALA A 323 1.21 5.43 -4.34
N LEU A 324 2.22 5.03 -5.10
CA LEU A 324 2.97 5.96 -5.96
C LEU A 324 2.16 6.50 -7.13
N LYS A 325 1.28 5.69 -7.72
CA LYS A 325 0.28 6.16 -8.71
C LYS A 325 -0.62 7.24 -8.09
N ALA A 326 -1.08 7.04 -6.86
CA ALA A 326 -1.88 8.02 -6.13
C ALA A 326 -1.10 9.33 -5.88
N VAL A 327 0.18 9.21 -5.54
CA VAL A 327 1.04 10.38 -5.29
C VAL A 327 1.25 11.21 -6.55
N ARG A 328 1.43 10.54 -7.70
CA ARG A 328 1.64 11.23 -8.99
C ARG A 328 0.35 11.80 -9.58
N GLY A 329 -0.79 11.12 -9.40
CA GLY A 329 -2.07 11.51 -9.99
C GLY A 329 -2.89 12.50 -9.15
N PHE A 330 -3.00 12.28 -7.84
CA PHE A 330 -3.98 12.97 -6.99
C PHE A 330 -3.36 13.76 -5.83
N LEU A 331 -2.30 13.24 -5.22
CA LEU A 331 -1.80 13.69 -3.93
C LEU A 331 -0.31 13.99 -3.98
N SER A 332 0.08 15.25 -4.03
CA SER A 332 1.51 15.63 -4.10
C SER A 332 2.34 15.28 -2.86
N ASN A 333 1.77 14.62 -1.84
CA ASN A 333 2.41 14.30 -0.57
C ASN A 333 2.66 12.78 -0.42
N PRO A 334 3.90 12.29 -0.66
CA PRO A 334 4.22 10.87 -0.57
C PRO A 334 4.16 10.30 0.84
N LEU A 335 4.47 11.10 1.87
CA LEU A 335 4.44 10.66 3.27
C LEU A 335 3.01 10.42 3.76
N LEU A 336 2.07 11.28 3.36
CA LEU A 336 0.66 11.12 3.71
C LEU A 336 0.09 9.83 3.10
N VAL A 337 0.23 9.66 1.78
CA VAL A 337 -0.29 8.48 1.08
C VAL A 337 0.39 7.21 1.55
N GLY A 338 1.73 7.21 1.59
CA GLY A 338 2.51 6.07 2.05
C GLY A 338 2.15 5.69 3.49
N GLY A 339 2.04 6.68 4.38
CA GLY A 339 1.71 6.46 5.79
C GLY A 339 0.31 5.92 6.01
N VAL A 340 -0.70 6.43 5.29
CA VAL A 340 -2.07 5.90 5.37
C VAL A 340 -2.16 4.49 4.78
N VAL A 341 -1.65 4.27 3.56
CA VAL A 341 -1.76 2.96 2.88
C VAL A 341 -0.98 1.89 3.64
N CYS A 342 0.26 2.17 4.03
CA CYS A 342 1.05 1.22 4.82
C CYS A 342 0.46 1.05 6.22
N GLY A 343 0.04 2.14 6.87
CA GLY A 343 -0.55 2.10 8.21
C GLY A 343 -1.79 1.22 8.26
N VAL A 344 -2.70 1.37 7.30
CA VAL A 344 -3.89 0.52 7.16
C VAL A 344 -3.50 -0.93 6.91
N MET A 345 -2.57 -1.20 5.98
CA MET A 345 -2.13 -2.57 5.69
C MET A 345 -1.54 -3.26 6.93
N TYR A 346 -0.58 -2.63 7.60
CA TYR A 346 0.05 -3.21 8.79
C TYR A 346 -0.95 -3.32 9.96
N PHE A 347 -1.86 -2.36 10.12
CA PHE A 347 -2.95 -2.48 11.08
C PHE A 347 -3.85 -3.69 10.79
N SER A 348 -4.20 -3.94 9.53
CA SER A 348 -5.00 -5.12 9.14
C SER A 348 -4.28 -6.43 9.42
N ILE A 349 -2.96 -6.50 9.20
CA ILE A 349 -2.14 -7.67 9.58
C ILE A 349 -2.25 -7.89 11.10
N GLN A 350 -2.15 -6.84 11.91
CA GLN A 350 -2.26 -6.98 13.37
C GLN A 350 -3.65 -7.36 13.84
N LEU A 351 -4.68 -6.79 13.22
CA LEU A 351 -6.04 -7.18 13.48
C LEU A 351 -6.26 -8.67 13.19
N GLY A 352 -5.74 -9.17 12.05
CA GLY A 352 -5.79 -10.60 11.70
C GLY A 352 -5.14 -11.50 12.74
N ARG A 353 -3.93 -11.14 13.19
CA ARG A 353 -3.19 -11.88 14.22
C ARG A 353 -3.90 -11.88 15.57
N THR A 354 -4.34 -10.71 16.03
CA THR A 354 -4.99 -10.56 17.34
C THR A 354 -6.32 -11.30 17.41
N VAL A 355 -7.12 -11.22 16.35
CA VAL A 355 -8.38 -11.99 16.23
C VAL A 355 -8.09 -13.49 16.21
N CYS A 356 -7.11 -13.95 15.41
CA CYS A 356 -6.75 -15.36 15.36
C CYS A 356 -6.24 -15.89 16.71
N ASN A 357 -5.39 -15.13 17.40
CA ASN A 357 -4.89 -15.48 18.73
C ASN A 357 -6.02 -15.55 19.78
N ALA A 358 -6.96 -14.60 19.75
CA ALA A 358 -8.11 -14.61 20.65
C ALA A 358 -8.97 -15.86 20.41
N VAL A 359 -9.28 -16.16 19.16
CA VAL A 359 -10.09 -17.33 18.78
C VAL A 359 -9.41 -18.64 19.18
N SER A 360 -8.11 -18.76 18.92
CA SER A 360 -7.30 -19.92 19.32
C SER A 360 -7.39 -20.18 20.82
N ARG A 361 -7.34 -19.12 21.65
CA ARG A 361 -7.43 -19.22 23.12
C ARG A 361 -8.83 -19.59 23.65
N PHE A 362 -9.90 -19.14 22.99
CA PHE A 362 -11.27 -19.31 23.49
C PHE A 362 -12.01 -20.53 22.93
N ILE A 363 -11.73 -20.94 21.69
CA ILE A 363 -12.53 -21.97 20.97
C ILE A 363 -11.70 -23.20 20.61
N GLY A 364 -10.36 -23.11 20.59
CA GLY A 364 -9.45 -24.19 20.18
C GLY A 364 -9.00 -24.07 18.71
N MET A 365 -7.88 -24.71 18.37
CA MET A 365 -7.21 -24.57 17.06
C MET A 365 -8.05 -25.07 15.88
N ASP A 366 -8.91 -26.05 16.13
CA ASP A 366 -9.82 -26.70 15.18
C ASP A 366 -10.93 -25.74 14.70
N ALA A 367 -11.27 -24.71 15.48
CA ALA A 367 -12.20 -23.66 15.08
C ALA A 367 -11.54 -22.51 14.29
N VAL A 368 -10.20 -22.42 14.28
CA VAL A 368 -9.46 -21.35 13.61
C VAL A 368 -9.59 -21.46 12.08
N GLY A 369 -9.57 -22.68 11.54
CA GLY A 369 -9.81 -22.92 10.12
C GLY A 369 -11.20 -22.46 9.68
N ILE A 370 -12.22 -22.76 10.49
CA ILE A 370 -13.61 -22.33 10.25
C ILE A 370 -13.73 -20.81 10.33
N LEU A 371 -13.04 -20.16 11.28
CA LEU A 371 -13.02 -18.70 11.39
C LEU A 371 -12.38 -18.04 10.18
N ILE A 372 -11.25 -18.56 9.68
CA ILE A 372 -10.60 -18.02 8.48
C ILE A 372 -11.52 -18.14 7.28
N VAL A 373 -12.12 -19.32 7.06
CA VAL A 373 -13.09 -19.54 5.99
C VAL A 373 -14.31 -18.63 6.14
N SER A 374 -14.81 -18.47 7.35
CA SER A 374 -15.96 -17.60 7.63
C SER A 374 -15.65 -16.14 7.37
N VAL A 375 -14.47 -15.65 7.78
CA VAL A 375 -14.04 -14.26 7.52
C VAL A 375 -13.81 -14.03 6.04
N ILE A 376 -13.22 -14.99 5.31
CA ILE A 376 -13.06 -14.91 3.87
C ILE A 376 -14.42 -14.88 3.18
N ILE A 377 -15.37 -15.72 3.58
CA ILE A 377 -16.74 -15.71 3.03
C ILE A 377 -17.40 -14.36 3.31
N LEU A 378 -17.32 -13.87 4.54
CA LEU A 378 -17.89 -12.57 4.94
C LEU A 378 -17.24 -11.42 4.15
N TYR A 379 -15.95 -11.53 3.87
CA TYR A 379 -15.17 -10.56 3.12
C TYR A 379 -15.46 -10.60 1.61
N VAL A 380 -15.61 -11.78 1.02
CA VAL A 380 -16.07 -11.97 -0.37
C VAL A 380 -17.50 -11.45 -0.52
N VAL A 381 -18.36 -11.69 0.47
CA VAL A 381 -19.71 -11.11 0.54
C VAL A 381 -19.66 -9.59 0.67
N ALA A 382 -18.74 -9.03 1.46
CA ALA A 382 -18.55 -7.59 1.58
C ALA A 382 -18.05 -6.97 0.26
N LEU A 383 -17.13 -7.62 -0.44
CA LEU A 383 -16.69 -7.23 -1.79
C LEU A 383 -17.85 -7.27 -2.78
N ALA A 384 -18.67 -8.33 -2.75
CA ALA A 384 -19.86 -8.46 -3.59
C ALA A 384 -20.89 -7.35 -3.28
N ALA A 385 -21.14 -7.04 -2.00
CA ALA A 385 -22.05 -5.98 -1.55
C ALA A 385 -21.56 -4.57 -1.95
N VAL A 386 -20.25 -4.32 -1.92
CA VAL A 386 -19.65 -3.05 -2.36
C VAL A 386 -19.62 -2.94 -3.89
N SER A 387 -19.47 -4.07 -4.60
CA SER A 387 -19.48 -4.11 -6.07
C SER A 387 -20.87 -3.92 -6.67
N SER A 388 -21.93 -4.36 -5.97
CA SER A 388 -23.33 -4.28 -6.41
C SER A 388 -24.01 -2.95 -6.09
N GLY A 389 -23.35 -2.03 -5.38
CA GLY A 389 -23.93 -0.74 -4.99
C GLY A 389 -25.07 -0.83 -3.96
N LEU A 390 -25.31 -2.02 -3.38
CA LEU A 390 -26.38 -2.28 -2.41
C LEU A 390 -26.31 -1.37 -1.18
N PHE A 391 -25.10 -1.04 -0.71
CA PHE A 391 -24.89 -0.12 0.41
C PHE A 391 -25.45 1.30 0.19
N PHE A 392 -25.57 1.76 -1.07
CA PHE A 392 -26.09 3.10 -1.35
C PHE A 392 -27.59 3.14 -1.60
N HIS A 393 -28.21 2.01 -1.93
CA HIS A 393 -29.66 1.98 -2.12
C HIS A 393 -30.42 2.23 -0.81
N GLN A 394 -29.84 1.83 0.33
CA GLN A 394 -30.44 2.08 1.64
C GLN A 394 -30.28 3.53 2.12
N MET A 395 -29.15 4.19 1.86
CA MET A 395 -28.98 5.61 2.23
C MET A 395 -29.76 6.58 1.32
N ALA A 396 -30.00 6.24 0.06
CA ALA A 396 -30.88 7.02 -0.81
C ALA A 396 -32.36 6.94 -0.37
N LYS A 397 -32.76 5.85 0.30
CA LYS A 397 -34.12 5.65 0.81
C LYS A 397 -34.35 6.32 2.17
N SER A 398 -33.29 6.60 2.94
CA SER A 398 -33.39 7.25 4.26
C SER A 398 -33.25 8.78 4.22
N GLY A 399 -32.88 9.36 3.08
CA GLY A 399 -32.80 10.82 2.86
C GLY A 399 -34.08 11.42 2.27
N GLY A 400 -35.24 10.90 2.64
CA GLY A 400 -36.54 11.41 2.22
C GLY A 400 -36.82 12.77 2.87
N VAL A 401 -36.38 13.85 2.23
CA VAL A 401 -36.89 15.19 2.51
C VAL A 401 -38.27 15.32 1.86
N MET A 402 -39.21 15.75 2.69
CA MET A 402 -40.63 15.99 2.46
C MET A 402 -40.98 16.51 1.07
N GLY A 403 -42.01 15.91 0.49
CA GLY A 403 -42.66 16.41 -0.71
C GLY A 403 -43.51 17.66 -0.43
N ALA A 404 -43.63 18.48 -1.47
CA ALA A 404 -44.83 19.27 -1.73
C ALA A 404 -45.30 18.91 -3.16
N PRO A 405 -46.62 18.74 -3.37
CA PRO A 405 -47.17 18.22 -4.62
C PRO A 405 -47.45 19.35 -5.62
N GLY A 406 -47.29 19.08 -6.92
CA GLY A 406 -47.89 19.95 -7.93
C GLY A 406 -47.32 19.81 -9.34
N SER A 407 -48.13 19.17 -10.18
CA SER A 407 -48.26 19.29 -11.64
C SER A 407 -47.50 18.28 -12.49
N GLY A 408 -48.31 17.43 -13.13
CA GLY A 408 -47.94 16.25 -13.88
C GLY A 408 -47.59 16.50 -15.35
N GLY A 409 -47.20 15.40 -15.99
CA GLY A 409 -47.05 15.30 -17.43
C GLY A 409 -46.03 14.25 -17.83
N SER A 410 -46.54 13.10 -18.28
CA SER A 410 -45.88 12.04 -19.06
C SER A 410 -44.78 11.20 -18.39
N GLU A 411 -45.21 10.04 -17.92
CA GLU A 411 -44.50 8.77 -18.04
C GLU A 411 -44.06 8.55 -19.49
N GLU A 412 -42.77 8.32 -19.72
CA GLU A 412 -42.24 7.15 -20.44
C GLU A 412 -40.72 7.25 -20.58
N SER A 413 -40.07 6.09 -20.67
CA SER A 413 -38.62 5.90 -20.88
C SER A 413 -37.75 5.87 -19.62
N GLU A 414 -38.16 5.01 -18.70
CA GLU A 414 -37.26 3.99 -18.15
C GLU A 414 -36.51 3.28 -19.31
N LYS A 415 -35.30 3.72 -19.67
CA LYS A 415 -34.45 2.95 -20.59
C LYS A 415 -32.95 3.15 -20.37
N ARG A 416 -32.33 2.02 -19.99
CA ARG A 416 -30.91 1.65 -20.15
C ARG A 416 -29.87 2.40 -19.30
N ARG A 417 -29.72 1.94 -18.05
CA ARG A 417 -28.40 1.87 -17.40
C ARG A 417 -27.53 0.87 -18.15
N VAL A 418 -26.80 1.33 -19.17
CA VAL A 418 -25.67 0.56 -19.71
C VAL A 418 -24.41 1.07 -19.04
N ILE A 419 -23.85 0.23 -18.16
CA ILE A 419 -22.50 0.41 -17.64
C ILE A 419 -21.57 -0.04 -18.77
N ILE A 420 -21.26 0.87 -19.68
CA ILE A 420 -20.14 0.68 -20.63
C ILE A 420 -18.96 1.44 -20.03
N SER A 421 -18.05 0.71 -19.39
CA SER A 421 -16.69 1.18 -19.15
C SER A 421 -15.93 1.00 -20.47
N VAL A 422 -15.91 2.05 -21.28
CA VAL A 422 -15.06 2.10 -22.48
C VAL A 422 -14.62 3.54 -22.65
N ALA A 423 -13.49 3.88 -22.05
CA ALA A 423 -12.69 5.00 -22.48
C ALA A 423 -11.24 4.65 -22.16
N ASN A 424 -10.41 4.62 -23.21
CA ASN A 424 -8.99 4.32 -23.15
C ASN A 424 -8.14 5.48 -22.60
N VAL A 425 -8.80 6.56 -22.18
CA VAL A 425 -8.20 7.87 -21.92
C VAL A 425 -7.87 8.03 -20.45
N THR A 426 -6.59 8.22 -20.13
CA THR A 426 -6.16 8.53 -18.77
C THR A 426 -6.41 10.01 -18.41
N GLU A 427 -6.57 10.31 -17.12
CA GLU A 427 -6.69 11.70 -16.63
C GLU A 427 -5.49 12.57 -17.05
N GLU A 428 -4.29 11.98 -17.13
CA GLU A 428 -3.09 12.67 -17.62
C GLU A 428 -3.14 12.98 -19.12
N GLU A 429 -3.64 12.07 -19.97
CA GLU A 429 -3.81 12.32 -21.40
C GLU A 429 -4.86 13.42 -21.63
N LEU A 430 -5.99 13.40 -20.92
CA LEU A 430 -7.00 14.46 -21.01
C LEU A 430 -6.49 15.82 -20.52
N ARG A 431 -5.68 15.86 -19.46
CA ARG A 431 -5.17 17.13 -18.91
C ARG A 431 -3.96 17.69 -19.67
N LYS A 432 -3.08 16.83 -20.20
CA LYS A 432 -1.82 17.22 -20.86
C LYS A 432 -1.94 17.33 -22.37
N ASN A 433 -2.92 16.70 -23.01
CA ASN A 433 -3.05 16.77 -24.46
C ASN A 433 -3.52 18.18 -24.88
N PRO A 434 -2.68 18.96 -25.60
CA PRO A 434 -2.99 20.33 -25.97
C PRO A 434 -4.24 20.42 -26.86
N VAL A 435 -4.61 19.34 -27.55
CA VAL A 435 -5.79 19.27 -28.41
C VAL A 435 -7.07 19.55 -27.62
N TYR A 436 -7.25 18.97 -26.42
CA TYR A 436 -8.47 19.18 -25.64
C TYR A 436 -8.63 20.61 -25.10
N ARG A 437 -7.52 21.25 -24.69
CA ARG A 437 -7.52 22.64 -24.20
C ARG A 437 -7.58 23.66 -25.34
N GLN A 438 -6.87 23.43 -26.44
CA GLN A 438 -6.75 24.38 -27.55
C GLN A 438 -7.91 24.28 -28.55
N GLN A 439 -8.40 23.07 -28.85
CA GLN A 439 -9.46 22.86 -29.85
C GLN A 439 -10.86 23.06 -29.26
N PHE A 440 -11.11 22.56 -28.03
CA PHE A 440 -12.45 22.58 -27.41
C PHE A 440 -12.60 23.57 -26.24
N LYS A 441 -11.53 24.23 -25.81
CA LYS A 441 -11.53 25.23 -24.71
C LYS A 441 -12.25 24.71 -23.45
N LEU A 442 -11.95 23.46 -23.07
CA LEU A 442 -12.49 22.86 -21.86
C LEU A 442 -11.87 23.50 -20.61
N THR A 443 -12.72 23.76 -19.62
CA THR A 443 -12.31 24.22 -18.29
C THR A 443 -11.85 23.04 -17.43
N ASP A 444 -11.02 23.29 -16.40
CA ASP A 444 -10.54 22.22 -15.51
C ASP A 444 -11.69 21.41 -14.89
N ARG A 445 -12.82 22.06 -14.58
CA ARG A 445 -14.00 21.40 -14.03
C ARG A 445 -14.74 20.52 -15.05
N GLU A 446 -14.78 20.94 -16.31
CA GLU A 446 -15.35 20.11 -17.39
C GLU A 446 -14.47 18.89 -17.66
N VAL A 447 -13.14 19.04 -17.57
CA VAL A 447 -12.20 17.91 -17.66
C VAL A 447 -12.39 16.93 -16.51
N ASP A 448 -12.50 17.41 -15.27
CA ASP A 448 -12.75 16.55 -14.10
C ASP A 448 -14.05 15.74 -14.25
N VAL A 449 -15.11 16.38 -14.73
CA VAL A 449 -16.41 15.74 -14.98
C VAL A 449 -16.31 14.74 -16.13
N ALA A 450 -15.59 15.06 -17.20
CA ALA A 450 -15.36 14.16 -18.34
C ALA A 450 -14.62 12.89 -17.92
N VAL A 451 -13.51 13.04 -17.18
CA VAL A 451 -12.70 11.91 -16.68
C VAL A 451 -13.55 10.94 -15.86
N LEU A 452 -14.36 11.47 -14.93
CA LEU A 452 -15.21 10.62 -14.10
C LEU A 452 -16.37 9.99 -14.90
N LEU A 453 -16.94 10.71 -15.87
CA LEU A 453 -17.96 10.15 -16.76
C LEU A 453 -17.40 9.00 -17.62
N LEU A 454 -16.16 9.14 -18.10
CA LEU A 454 -15.45 8.12 -18.89
C LEU A 454 -15.08 6.89 -18.04
N ALA A 455 -14.74 7.11 -16.77
CA ALA A 455 -14.46 6.05 -15.80
C ALA A 455 -15.69 5.21 -15.38
N GLY A 456 -16.89 5.53 -15.87
CA GLY A 456 -18.09 4.74 -15.61
C GLY A 456 -19.12 5.42 -14.70
N TYR A 457 -18.75 6.53 -14.03
CA TYR A 457 -19.56 7.15 -12.99
C TYR A 457 -20.76 7.92 -13.54
N ASN A 458 -21.88 7.90 -12.80
CA ASN A 458 -23.08 8.66 -13.15
C ASN A 458 -23.03 10.08 -12.56
N SER A 459 -23.92 10.97 -12.97
CA SER A 459 -23.93 12.38 -12.52
C SER A 459 -24.07 12.54 -11.00
N THR A 460 -24.74 11.60 -10.31
CA THR A 460 -24.86 11.59 -8.84
C THR A 460 -23.56 11.19 -8.14
N ASP A 461 -22.81 10.24 -8.72
CA ASP A 461 -21.52 9.81 -8.20
C ASP A 461 -20.48 10.90 -8.42
N ILE A 462 -20.45 11.50 -9.61
CA ILE A 462 -19.57 12.62 -9.96
C ILE A 462 -19.80 13.81 -9.02
N ALA A 463 -21.07 14.11 -8.70
CA ALA A 463 -21.42 15.17 -7.76
C ALA A 463 -20.82 14.95 -6.37
N LYS A 464 -20.86 13.71 -5.88
CA LYS A 464 -20.24 13.35 -4.59
C LYS A 464 -18.71 13.42 -4.65
N ILE A 465 -18.10 12.91 -5.71
CA ILE A 465 -16.65 12.91 -5.89
C ILE A 465 -16.11 14.34 -5.93
N LEU A 466 -16.74 15.20 -6.72
CA LEU A 466 -16.31 16.60 -6.89
C LEU A 466 -16.85 17.54 -5.81
N THR A 467 -17.62 17.05 -4.85
CA THR A 467 -18.33 17.85 -3.83
C THR A 467 -19.16 18.99 -4.44
N LEU A 468 -19.87 18.68 -5.51
CA LEU A 468 -20.76 19.59 -6.23
C LEU A 468 -22.22 19.13 -6.09
N SER A 469 -23.16 20.03 -6.35
CA SER A 469 -24.56 19.61 -6.52
C SER A 469 -24.71 18.79 -7.81
N VAL A 470 -25.67 17.86 -7.83
CA VAL A 470 -25.98 17.08 -9.04
C VAL A 470 -26.36 18.00 -10.20
N ASN A 471 -27.01 19.12 -9.91
CA ASN A 471 -27.36 20.13 -10.90
C ASN A 471 -26.12 20.82 -11.48
N THR A 472 -25.14 21.16 -10.63
CA THR A 472 -23.86 21.74 -11.09
C THR A 472 -23.12 20.76 -12.00
N VAL A 473 -23.11 19.46 -11.67
CA VAL A 473 -22.52 18.42 -12.54
C VAL A 473 -23.28 18.30 -13.86
N LYS A 474 -24.62 18.32 -13.85
CA LYS A 474 -25.42 18.33 -15.08
C LYS A 474 -25.12 19.55 -15.94
N THR A 475 -24.91 20.72 -15.34
CA THR A 475 -24.50 21.94 -16.06
C THR A 475 -23.12 21.77 -16.69
N HIS A 476 -22.14 21.26 -15.95
CA HIS A 476 -20.81 20.97 -16.50
C HIS A 476 -20.87 19.92 -17.63
N LEU A 477 -21.69 18.87 -17.51
CA LEU A 477 -21.91 17.89 -18.57
C LEU A 477 -22.56 18.52 -19.81
N LYS A 478 -23.55 19.40 -19.63
CA LYS A 478 -24.21 20.11 -20.74
C LYS A 478 -23.21 20.99 -21.49
N ASN A 479 -22.38 21.74 -20.77
CA ASN A 479 -21.37 22.60 -21.37
C ASN A 479 -20.26 21.77 -22.05
N LEU A 480 -19.85 20.67 -21.43
CA LEU A 480 -18.91 19.70 -22.01
C LEU A 480 -19.41 19.16 -23.36
N TYR A 481 -20.66 18.69 -23.38
CA TYR A 481 -21.33 18.19 -24.59
C TYR A 481 -21.45 19.26 -25.68
N ALA A 482 -21.84 20.48 -25.30
CA ALA A 482 -21.92 21.60 -26.23
C ALA A 482 -20.54 21.96 -26.83
N LYS A 483 -19.49 22.02 -26.00
CA LYS A 483 -18.14 22.36 -26.45
C LYS A 483 -17.55 21.32 -27.38
N MET A 484 -17.80 20.03 -27.13
CA MET A 484 -17.34 18.95 -27.99
C MET A 484 -18.31 18.59 -29.12
N SER A 485 -19.42 19.32 -29.25
CA SER A 485 -20.45 19.08 -30.28
C SER A 485 -20.96 17.62 -30.28
N VAL A 486 -21.19 17.06 -29.10
CA VAL A 486 -21.71 15.71 -28.89
C VAL A 486 -23.03 15.76 -28.14
N HIS A 487 -23.94 14.83 -28.42
CA HIS A 487 -25.30 14.84 -27.86
C HIS A 487 -25.51 13.78 -26.78
N ASN A 488 -24.63 12.78 -26.71
CA ASN A 488 -24.72 11.74 -25.71
C ASN A 488 -23.32 11.24 -25.27
N ARG A 489 -23.33 10.48 -24.17
CA ARG A 489 -22.10 9.90 -23.59
C ARG A 489 -21.34 9.00 -24.56
N ARG A 490 -22.03 8.33 -25.48
CA ARG A 490 -21.43 7.41 -26.43
C ARG A 490 -20.65 8.17 -27.51
N GLU A 491 -21.24 9.20 -28.08
CA GLU A 491 -20.58 10.10 -29.02
C GLU A 491 -19.38 10.80 -28.38
N LEU A 492 -19.49 11.20 -27.11
CA LEU A 492 -18.36 11.73 -26.36
C LEU A 492 -17.17 10.75 -26.32
N ILE A 493 -17.45 9.48 -26.01
CA ILE A 493 -16.43 8.41 -25.99
C ILE A 493 -15.83 8.21 -27.38
N GLU A 494 -16.66 8.20 -28.43
CA GLU A 494 -16.22 8.01 -29.82
C GLU A 494 -15.30 9.15 -30.28
N VAL A 495 -15.65 10.41 -29.99
CA VAL A 495 -14.81 11.57 -30.32
C VAL A 495 -13.47 11.53 -29.59
N LEU A 496 -13.47 11.20 -28.30
CA LEU A 496 -12.23 11.12 -27.52
C LEU A 496 -11.32 9.97 -27.99
N ASN A 497 -11.89 8.82 -28.33
CA ASN A 497 -11.11 7.71 -28.90
C ASN A 497 -10.57 8.04 -30.31
N ALA A 498 -11.32 8.79 -31.12
CA ALA A 498 -10.89 9.20 -32.46
C ALA A 498 -9.70 10.17 -32.42
N ILE A 499 -9.64 11.05 -31.41
CA ILE A 499 -8.52 11.98 -31.20
C ILE A 499 -7.23 11.24 -30.83
N GLU A 500 -7.31 10.10 -30.14
CA GLU A 500 -6.15 9.27 -29.79
C GLU A 500 -5.67 8.34 -30.91
N GLY A 501 -6.56 7.92 -31.82
CA GLY A 501 -6.20 7.04 -32.94
C GLY A 501 -5.55 7.76 -34.14
N GLY A 502 -5.53 9.09 -34.13
CA GLY A 502 -5.07 9.93 -35.24
C GLY A 502 -3.75 10.69 -35.01
N GLY A 503 -3.04 10.41 -33.91
CA GLY A 503 -1.71 10.96 -33.60
C GLY A 503 -0.72 9.86 -33.31
#